data_AF-A0A945KGS4-F1
#
_entry.id   AF-A0A945KGS4-F1
#
_cell.length_a   1.000
_cell.length_b   1.000
_cell.length_c   1.000
_cell.angle_alpha   90.00
_cell.angle_beta   90.00
_cell.angle_gamma   90.00
#
_symmetry.space_group_name_H-M   'P 1'
#
loop_
_entity.id
_entity.type
_entity.pdbx_description
1 polymer ?
#
loop_
_entity_poly.entity_id
_entity_poly.type
_entity_poly.pdbx_seq_one_letter_code
_entity_poly.pdbx_strand_id
1 'polypeptide(L)'
;MLKPLDSLRFLAVILSSIYLVSCGIPVATALHDLSAIHHPSDWSARSPAMMLASPNAYLNDGDHLDRTESFDVDDHIAVEVAILDLLANTNPSDPGSALETTSWLLIELLFDQAPEARIRSMAILSHFVGQWVTHENARLTEDITGVSLEAALRALTASTSQASFRDGLIALRTAPFPDTVYAARSLVGLGRRAHAYKLSDSNRTLVFDVAVKVVMLSLEQVATDPQTEVALEAQKRLDLIRPFATAPR
;
A
#
# COMPACT_ATOMS: atom_id res chain seq x y z
N MET A 1 19.56 26.32 16.32
CA MET A 1 20.24 26.81 15.11
C MET A 1 20.37 25.62 14.16
N LEU A 2 19.32 25.35 13.38
CA LEU A 2 19.22 24.20 12.48
C LEU A 2 19.91 24.54 11.15
N LYS A 3 20.72 23.61 10.61
CA LYS A 3 21.51 23.81 9.40
C LYS A 3 20.58 23.89 8.16
N PRO A 4 20.86 24.79 7.20
CA PRO A 4 20.00 25.03 6.03
C PRO A 4 20.10 23.95 4.92
N LEU A 5 20.87 22.87 5.13
CA LEU A 5 21.10 21.82 4.12
C LEU A 5 20.13 20.63 4.22
N ASP A 6 19.51 20.40 5.39
CA ASP A 6 18.56 19.29 5.57
C ASP A 6 17.17 19.66 4.99
N SER A 7 16.82 20.94 4.98
CA SER A 7 15.53 21.44 4.50
C SER A 7 15.34 21.28 2.98
N LEU A 8 16.42 21.29 2.19
CA LEU A 8 16.38 21.21 0.73
C LEU A 8 16.20 19.77 0.21
N ARG A 9 16.66 18.76 0.94
CA ARG A 9 16.37 17.34 0.63
C ARG A 9 14.96 16.95 1.07
N PHE A 10 14.46 17.53 2.16
CA PHE A 10 13.09 17.36 2.64
C PHE A 10 12.04 18.00 1.72
N LEU A 11 12.37 19.11 1.05
CA LEU A 11 11.45 19.77 0.12
C LEU A 11 11.25 18.98 -1.19
N ALA A 12 12.25 18.19 -1.61
CA ALA A 12 12.17 17.36 -2.81
C ALA A 12 11.19 16.17 -2.67
N VAL A 13 10.82 15.81 -1.44
CA VAL A 13 9.82 14.75 -1.16
C VAL A 13 8.38 15.30 -1.17
N ILE A 14 8.21 16.63 -1.12
CA ILE A 14 6.91 17.27 -0.88
C ILE A 14 6.34 17.97 -2.13
N LEU A 15 7.17 18.40 -3.08
CA LEU A 15 6.68 19.10 -4.29
C LEU A 15 6.43 18.14 -5.47
N SER A 16 5.25 17.52 -5.50
CA SER A 16 4.71 16.93 -6.74
C SER A 16 3.19 17.01 -6.90
N SER A 17 2.44 17.62 -5.97
CA SER A 17 0.97 17.49 -5.97
C SER A 17 0.28 18.84 -6.20
N ILE A 18 0.20 19.26 -7.46
CA ILE A 18 -0.79 20.24 -7.89
C ILE A 18 -2.14 19.52 -7.91
N TYR A 19 -2.98 19.79 -6.91
CA TYR A 19 -4.37 19.35 -6.87
C TYR A 19 -5.20 20.15 -7.89
N LEU A 20 -5.39 19.58 -9.06
CA LEU A 20 -6.55 19.91 -9.91
C LEU A 20 -7.63 18.88 -9.61
N VAL A 21 -8.78 19.35 -9.13
CA VAL A 21 -9.99 18.53 -9.00
C VAL A 21 -10.48 18.25 -10.42
N SER A 22 -9.95 17.20 -11.03
CA SER A 22 -10.48 16.60 -12.25
C SER A 22 -11.68 15.72 -11.87
N CYS A 23 -12.66 15.61 -12.76
CA CYS A 23 -13.66 14.52 -12.77
C CYS A 23 -12.97 13.18 -13.13
N GLY A 24 -11.88 12.85 -12.42
CA GLY A 24 -11.02 11.71 -12.68
C GLY A 24 -11.61 10.41 -12.16
N ILE A 25 -11.02 9.30 -12.61
CA ILE A 25 -11.38 7.95 -12.19
C ILE A 25 -11.19 7.83 -10.65
N PRO A 26 -12.21 7.41 -9.89
CA PRO A 26 -12.06 7.22 -8.44
C PRO A 26 -11.01 6.16 -8.08
N VAL A 27 -10.32 6.32 -6.93
CA VAL A 27 -9.34 5.32 -6.44
C VAL A 27 -9.95 3.92 -6.32
N ALA A 28 -11.19 3.81 -5.85
CA ALA A 28 -11.88 2.52 -5.76
C ALA A 28 -12.07 1.87 -7.14
N THR A 29 -12.34 2.67 -8.17
CA THR A 29 -12.44 2.23 -9.56
C THR A 29 -11.08 1.77 -10.08
N ALA A 30 -10.02 2.54 -9.83
CA ALA A 30 -8.66 2.18 -10.21
C ALA A 30 -8.18 0.88 -9.53
N LEU A 31 -8.50 0.67 -8.25
CA LEU A 31 -8.18 -0.59 -7.54
C LEU A 31 -8.93 -1.79 -8.13
N HIS A 32 -10.22 -1.60 -8.44
CA HIS A 32 -11.01 -2.62 -9.11
C HIS A 32 -10.35 -2.98 -10.46
N ASP A 33 -10.04 -1.98 -11.27
CA ASP A 33 -9.52 -2.16 -12.61
C ASP A 33 -8.11 -2.74 -12.62
N LEU A 34 -7.25 -2.38 -11.65
CA LEU A 34 -5.95 -3.03 -11.44
C LEU A 34 -6.13 -4.54 -11.27
N SER A 35 -7.08 -4.97 -10.43
CA SER A 35 -7.35 -6.41 -10.26
C SER A 35 -8.00 -7.04 -11.51
N ALA A 36 -8.74 -6.27 -12.29
CA ALA A 36 -9.47 -6.76 -13.44
C ALA A 36 -8.60 -7.02 -14.66
N ILE A 37 -7.51 -6.26 -14.83
CA ILE A 37 -6.50 -6.46 -15.88
C ILE A 37 -5.53 -7.60 -15.56
N HIS A 38 -5.73 -8.30 -14.44
CA HIS A 38 -4.93 -9.45 -14.02
C HIS A 38 -5.76 -10.73 -13.89
N HIS A 39 -5.09 -11.86 -14.12
CA HIS A 39 -5.61 -13.18 -13.78
C HIS A 39 -5.50 -13.42 -12.27
N PRO A 40 -6.60 -13.79 -11.57
CA PRO A 40 -6.57 -13.92 -10.11
C PRO A 40 -5.74 -15.12 -9.61
N SER A 41 -5.38 -16.05 -10.49
CA SER A 41 -4.60 -17.25 -10.15
C SER A 41 -3.09 -17.00 -10.06
N ASP A 42 -2.57 -16.12 -10.93
CA ASP A 42 -1.13 -15.95 -11.12
C ASP A 42 -0.71 -14.49 -11.34
N TRP A 43 -1.66 -13.56 -11.28
CA TRP A 43 -1.45 -12.13 -11.52
C TRP A 43 -0.88 -11.82 -12.92
N SER A 44 -1.03 -12.72 -13.90
CA SER A 44 -0.62 -12.45 -15.28
C SER A 44 -1.59 -11.50 -15.98
N ALA A 45 -1.10 -10.78 -16.99
CA ALA A 45 -1.90 -9.88 -17.82
C ALA A 45 -3.15 -10.56 -18.39
N ARG A 46 -4.31 -9.91 -18.27
CA ARG A 46 -5.60 -10.41 -18.72
C ARG A 46 -6.18 -9.51 -19.79
N SER A 47 -6.57 -10.12 -20.91
CA SER A 47 -7.37 -9.47 -21.95
C SER A 47 -8.31 -10.48 -22.63
N PRO A 48 -9.59 -10.14 -22.87
CA PRO A 48 -10.26 -8.92 -22.43
C PRO A 48 -10.45 -8.86 -20.90
N ALA A 49 -10.49 -7.65 -20.36
CA ALA A 49 -10.62 -7.36 -18.93
C ALA A 49 -11.99 -6.76 -18.59
N MET A 50 -12.55 -7.13 -17.42
CA MET A 50 -13.84 -6.62 -16.94
C MET A 50 -13.63 -5.37 -16.09
N MET A 51 -13.58 -4.20 -16.71
CA MET A 51 -13.19 -2.94 -16.07
C MET A 51 -14.38 -1.99 -15.91
N LEU A 52 -14.26 -1.03 -15.00
CA LEU A 52 -15.19 0.08 -14.78
C LEU A 52 -14.77 1.34 -15.56
N ALA A 53 -13.49 1.52 -15.87
CA ALA A 53 -13.02 2.52 -16.80
C ALA A 53 -12.38 1.83 -18.02
N SER A 54 -12.62 2.37 -19.22
CA SER A 54 -11.95 1.84 -20.41
C SER A 54 -10.44 2.06 -20.33
N PRO A 55 -9.60 1.23 -20.96
CA PRO A 55 -8.15 1.45 -21.03
C PRO A 55 -7.78 2.88 -21.49
N ASN A 56 -8.49 3.41 -22.48
CA ASN A 56 -8.28 4.77 -22.98
C ASN A 56 -8.57 5.86 -21.94
N ALA A 57 -9.43 5.60 -20.95
CA ALA A 57 -9.70 6.55 -19.88
C ALA A 57 -8.46 6.81 -19.02
N TYR A 58 -7.59 5.79 -18.85
CA TYR A 58 -6.32 5.91 -18.14
C TYR A 58 -5.21 6.55 -19.01
N LEU A 59 -5.21 6.29 -20.31
CA LEU A 59 -4.13 6.70 -21.21
C LEU A 59 -4.29 8.10 -21.82
N ASN A 60 -5.54 8.55 -22.03
CA ASN A 60 -5.84 9.74 -22.85
C ASN A 60 -6.90 10.66 -22.22
N ASP A 61 -7.08 10.64 -20.90
CA ASP A 61 -8.09 11.42 -20.15
C ASP A 61 -9.52 11.23 -20.70
N GLY A 62 -10.09 10.05 -20.46
CA GLY A 62 -11.44 9.68 -20.88
C GLY A 62 -12.43 9.49 -19.73
N ASP A 63 -13.71 9.29 -20.06
CA ASP A 63 -14.77 9.08 -19.08
C ASP A 63 -14.69 7.67 -18.45
N HIS A 64 -14.99 7.58 -17.15
CA HIS A 64 -15.24 6.32 -16.45
C HIS A 64 -16.69 5.87 -16.62
N LEU A 65 -16.96 4.58 -16.45
CA LEU A 65 -18.30 4.02 -16.53
C LEU A 65 -18.82 3.65 -15.13
N ASP A 66 -20.13 3.82 -14.92
CA ASP A 66 -20.83 3.38 -13.70
C ASP A 66 -21.16 1.87 -13.70
N ARG A 67 -20.61 1.10 -14.66
CA ARG A 67 -20.85 -0.34 -14.81
C ARG A 67 -19.63 -1.06 -15.37
N THR A 68 -19.49 -2.34 -15.04
CA THR A 68 -18.41 -3.17 -15.57
C THR A 68 -18.68 -3.55 -17.03
N GLU A 69 -17.67 -3.33 -17.88
CA GLU A 69 -17.67 -3.71 -19.29
C GLU A 69 -16.40 -4.48 -19.65
N SER A 70 -16.49 -5.28 -20.72
CA SER A 70 -15.36 -6.05 -21.23
C SER A 70 -14.58 -5.22 -22.24
N PHE A 71 -13.32 -4.93 -21.95
CA PHE A 71 -12.43 -4.17 -22.85
C PHE A 71 -11.24 -5.02 -23.28
N ASP A 72 -10.86 -4.88 -24.55
CA ASP A 72 -9.55 -5.32 -25.02
C ASP A 72 -8.49 -4.37 -24.46
N VAL A 73 -7.36 -4.93 -24.02
CA VAL A 73 -6.27 -4.21 -23.36
C VAL A 73 -5.02 -4.44 -24.20
N ASP A 74 -4.81 -3.57 -25.18
CA ASP A 74 -3.76 -3.73 -26.18
C ASP A 74 -2.35 -3.57 -25.59
N ASP A 75 -2.17 -2.57 -24.72
CA ASP A 75 -0.93 -2.31 -23.99
C ASP A 75 -1.20 -2.41 -22.48
N HIS A 76 -1.07 -3.62 -21.96
CA HIS A 76 -1.35 -3.92 -20.56
C HIS A 76 -0.44 -3.13 -19.62
N ILE A 77 0.86 -3.07 -19.89
CA ILE A 77 1.82 -2.36 -19.03
C ILE A 77 1.54 -0.85 -19.00
N ALA A 78 1.23 -0.24 -20.15
CA ALA A 78 0.90 1.19 -20.16
C ALA A 78 -0.35 1.49 -19.32
N VAL A 79 -1.39 0.65 -19.42
CA VAL A 79 -2.63 0.80 -18.65
C VAL A 79 -2.39 0.58 -17.17
N GLU A 80 -1.64 -0.47 -16.82
CA GLU A 80 -1.26 -0.78 -15.45
C GLU A 80 -0.48 0.36 -14.79
N VAL A 81 0.58 0.85 -15.44
CA VAL A 81 1.37 1.97 -14.91
C VAL A 81 0.51 3.22 -14.73
N ALA A 82 -0.41 3.51 -15.66
CA ALA A 82 -1.34 4.62 -15.52
C ALA A 82 -2.32 4.43 -14.34
N ILE A 83 -2.80 3.21 -14.09
CA ILE A 83 -3.60 2.88 -12.91
C ILE A 83 -2.78 3.09 -11.63
N LEU A 84 -1.54 2.59 -11.57
CA LEU A 84 -0.65 2.77 -10.43
C LEU A 84 -0.37 4.24 -10.14
N ASP A 85 -0.22 5.06 -11.17
CA ASP A 85 -0.04 6.52 -11.07
C ASP A 85 -1.23 7.21 -10.44
N LEU A 86 -2.43 6.75 -10.79
CA LEU A 86 -3.65 7.23 -10.16
C LEU A 86 -3.71 6.81 -8.69
N LEU A 87 -3.38 5.56 -8.37
CA LEU A 87 -3.36 5.03 -7.00
C LEU A 87 -2.36 5.75 -6.10
N ALA A 88 -1.30 6.33 -6.66
CA ALA A 88 -0.36 7.18 -5.94
C ALA A 88 -1.03 8.41 -5.28
N ASN A 89 -2.20 8.83 -5.78
CA ASN A 89 -2.99 9.95 -5.22
C ASN A 89 -3.88 9.53 -4.04
N THR A 90 -3.88 8.26 -3.64
CA THR A 90 -4.62 7.81 -2.45
C THR A 90 -4.10 8.56 -1.23
N ASN A 91 -5.01 9.17 -0.46
CA ASN A 91 -4.65 9.87 0.77
C ASN A 91 -4.05 8.88 1.79
N PRO A 92 -2.73 8.97 2.10
CA PRO A 92 -2.08 8.01 2.98
C PRO A 92 -2.58 8.09 4.43
N SER A 93 -3.18 9.22 4.80
CA SER A 93 -3.72 9.47 6.13
C SER A 93 -5.12 8.87 6.35
N ASP A 94 -5.85 8.45 5.30
CA ASP A 94 -7.11 7.71 5.45
C ASP A 94 -6.82 6.21 5.59
N PRO A 95 -6.96 5.60 6.79
CA PRO A 95 -6.57 4.21 7.00
C PRO A 95 -7.37 3.22 6.15
N GLY A 96 -8.62 3.54 5.79
CA GLY A 96 -9.44 2.66 4.95
C GLY A 96 -8.84 2.51 3.56
N SER A 97 -8.80 3.63 2.83
CA SER A 97 -8.32 3.66 1.44
C SER A 97 -6.82 3.37 1.35
N ALA A 98 -6.02 3.90 2.27
CA ALA A 98 -4.57 3.71 2.24
C ALA A 98 -4.17 2.24 2.45
N LEU A 99 -4.81 1.52 3.38
CA LEU A 99 -4.48 0.11 3.63
C LEU A 99 -4.98 -0.84 2.53
N GLU A 100 -6.14 -0.55 1.94
CA GLU A 100 -6.62 -1.33 0.80
C GLU A 100 -5.70 -1.14 -0.41
N THR A 101 -5.32 0.12 -0.71
CA THR A 101 -4.35 0.43 -1.76
C THR A 101 -3.00 -0.22 -1.49
N THR A 102 -2.49 -0.12 -0.26
CA THR A 102 -1.24 -0.78 0.15
C THR A 102 -1.30 -2.28 -0.08
N SER A 103 -2.41 -2.94 0.28
CA SER A 103 -2.56 -4.38 0.04
C SER A 103 -2.42 -4.72 -1.44
N TRP A 104 -3.11 -3.98 -2.33
CA TRP A 104 -3.05 -4.25 -3.77
C TRP A 104 -1.66 -3.97 -4.35
N LEU A 105 -1.01 -2.87 -3.95
CA LEU A 105 0.36 -2.56 -4.36
C LEU A 105 1.37 -3.60 -3.86
N LEU A 106 1.11 -4.26 -2.73
CA LEU A 106 1.94 -5.37 -2.25
C LEU A 106 1.73 -6.65 -3.06
N ILE A 107 0.49 -6.93 -3.49
CA ILE A 107 0.23 -8.04 -4.43
C ILE A 107 0.96 -7.78 -5.75
N GLU A 108 0.80 -6.57 -6.29
CA GLU A 108 1.50 -6.10 -7.48
C GLU A 108 3.02 -6.30 -7.37
N LEU A 109 3.61 -5.78 -6.29
CA LEU A 109 5.03 -5.93 -6.00
C LEU A 109 5.51 -7.39 -5.94
N LEU A 110 4.70 -8.29 -5.39
CA LEU A 110 5.10 -9.67 -5.14
C LEU A 110 4.92 -10.58 -6.36
N PHE A 111 3.97 -10.28 -7.25
CA PHE A 111 3.53 -11.22 -8.27
C PHE A 111 3.57 -10.71 -9.69
N ASP A 112 3.57 -9.39 -9.90
CA ASP A 112 3.61 -8.87 -11.25
C ASP A 112 4.91 -9.29 -11.96
N GLN A 113 4.83 -9.51 -13.28
CA GLN A 113 5.95 -10.01 -14.07
C GLN A 113 6.79 -8.87 -14.65
N ALA A 114 6.23 -7.67 -14.75
CA ALA A 114 6.87 -6.49 -15.29
C ALA A 114 7.68 -5.75 -14.20
N PRO A 115 9.00 -5.62 -14.37
CA PRO A 115 9.83 -4.87 -13.43
C PRO A 115 9.34 -3.43 -13.20
N GLU A 116 8.80 -2.80 -14.24
CA GLU A 116 8.32 -1.42 -14.22
C GLU A 116 7.16 -1.22 -13.23
N ALA A 117 6.12 -2.06 -13.29
CA ALA A 117 4.96 -1.97 -12.41
C ALA A 117 5.32 -2.27 -10.96
N ARG A 118 6.18 -3.27 -10.73
CA ARG A 118 6.72 -3.59 -9.40
C ARG A 118 7.52 -2.43 -8.81
N ILE A 119 8.41 -1.82 -9.60
CA ILE A 119 9.20 -0.65 -9.19
C ILE A 119 8.29 0.54 -8.89
N ARG A 120 7.26 0.77 -9.70
CA ARG A 120 6.26 1.82 -9.47
C ARG A 120 5.51 1.59 -8.16
N SER A 121 5.08 0.35 -7.91
CA SER A 121 4.44 -0.04 -6.66
C SER A 121 5.33 0.18 -5.44
N MET A 122 6.61 -0.19 -5.50
CA MET A 122 7.58 0.13 -4.43
C MET A 122 7.71 1.62 -4.17
N ALA A 123 7.69 2.44 -5.23
CA ALA A 123 7.78 3.88 -5.07
C ALA A 123 6.59 4.45 -4.30
N ILE A 124 5.37 4.01 -4.64
CA ILE A 124 4.13 4.43 -3.96
C ILE A 124 4.10 3.93 -2.52
N LEU A 125 4.42 2.65 -2.29
CA LEU A 125 4.52 2.05 -0.95
C LEU A 125 5.51 2.82 -0.06
N SER A 126 6.67 3.19 -0.61
CA SER A 126 7.67 3.99 0.10
C SER A 126 7.15 5.37 0.46
N HIS A 127 6.39 6.01 -0.44
CA HIS A 127 5.76 7.30 -0.17
C HIS A 127 4.77 7.18 0.99
N PHE A 128 3.91 6.16 0.99
CA PHE A 128 2.96 5.92 2.09
C PHE A 128 3.67 5.70 3.42
N VAL A 129 4.69 4.85 3.45
CA VAL A 129 5.48 4.65 4.67
C VAL A 129 6.14 5.94 5.15
N GLY A 130 6.71 6.73 4.23
CA GLY A 130 7.26 8.05 4.56
C GLY A 130 6.22 8.96 5.22
N GLN A 131 5.00 9.02 4.67
CA GLN A 131 3.89 9.79 5.23
C GLN A 131 3.46 9.29 6.61
N TRP A 132 3.33 7.98 6.80
CA TRP A 132 2.95 7.39 8.08
C TRP A 132 4.00 7.61 9.16
N VAL A 133 5.29 7.47 8.83
CA VAL A 133 6.38 7.69 9.78
C VAL A 133 6.44 9.16 10.23
N THR A 134 6.23 10.09 9.29
CA THR A 134 6.39 11.54 9.53
C THR A 134 5.17 12.21 10.13
N HIS A 135 3.96 11.89 9.66
CA HIS A 135 2.72 12.56 10.07
C HIS A 135 1.89 11.74 11.05
N GLU A 136 1.97 10.41 10.98
CA GLU A 136 1.17 9.51 11.82
C GLU A 136 1.97 8.91 12.99
N ASN A 137 3.25 9.27 13.08
CA ASN A 137 4.24 8.78 14.04
C ASN A 137 4.33 7.24 14.09
N ALA A 138 4.08 6.58 12.94
CA ALA A 138 4.18 5.14 12.81
C ALA A 138 5.63 4.67 12.96
N ARG A 139 5.84 3.53 13.62
CA ARG A 139 7.17 2.93 13.82
C ARG A 139 7.13 1.42 13.66
N LEU A 140 8.24 0.86 13.18
CA LEU A 140 8.49 -0.56 13.23
C LEU A 140 8.69 -0.99 14.69
N THR A 141 8.08 -2.10 15.07
CA THR A 141 8.31 -2.74 16.36
C THR A 141 9.22 -3.94 16.17
N GLU A 142 10.31 -3.98 16.92
CA GLU A 142 11.27 -5.10 16.93
C GLU A 142 10.85 -6.21 17.91
N ASP A 143 9.96 -5.90 18.85
CA ASP A 143 9.45 -6.87 19.81
C ASP A 143 8.47 -7.83 19.14
N ILE A 144 8.92 -9.06 18.92
CA ILE A 144 8.05 -10.17 18.52
C ILE A 144 7.51 -10.84 19.79
N THR A 145 6.19 -10.93 19.92
CA THR A 145 5.56 -11.70 21.01
C THR A 145 5.31 -13.14 20.55
N GLY A 146 5.11 -14.05 21.51
CA GLY A 146 4.69 -15.43 21.23
C GLY A 146 3.24 -15.57 20.75
N VAL A 147 2.52 -14.46 20.48
CA VAL A 147 1.14 -14.50 20.00
C VAL A 147 1.12 -14.84 18.52
N SER A 148 0.38 -15.89 18.15
CA SER A 148 0.21 -16.26 16.74
C SER A 148 -0.55 -15.19 15.96
N LEU A 149 -0.20 -15.00 14.68
CA LEU A 149 -0.92 -14.10 13.76
C LEU A 149 -2.43 -14.37 13.74
N GLU A 150 -2.82 -15.65 13.68
CA GLU A 150 -4.22 -16.04 13.68
C GLU A 150 -4.96 -15.57 14.93
N ALA A 151 -4.37 -15.75 16.11
CA ALA A 151 -4.95 -15.26 17.37
C ALA A 151 -5.10 -13.73 17.38
N ALA A 152 -4.11 -13.00 16.86
CA ALA A 152 -4.17 -11.54 16.75
C ALA A 152 -5.29 -11.08 15.80
N LEU A 153 -5.42 -11.70 14.63
CA LEU A 153 -6.50 -11.39 13.67
C LEU A 153 -7.88 -11.75 14.21
N ARG A 154 -8.01 -12.88 14.92
CA ARG A 154 -9.25 -13.26 15.61
C ARG A 154 -9.62 -12.23 16.68
N ALA A 155 -8.65 -11.75 17.46
CA ALA A 155 -8.88 -10.70 18.46
C ALA A 155 -9.37 -9.39 17.82
N LEU A 156 -8.75 -8.95 16.72
CA LEU A 156 -9.20 -7.78 15.96
C LEU A 156 -10.62 -7.96 15.41
N THR A 157 -10.93 -9.14 14.87
CA THR A 157 -12.26 -9.44 14.33
C THR A 157 -13.33 -9.48 15.42
N ALA A 158 -13.00 -10.04 16.59
CA ALA A 158 -13.90 -10.13 17.74
C ALA A 158 -14.02 -8.81 18.52
N SER A 159 -13.15 -7.83 18.28
CA SER A 159 -13.21 -6.54 18.95
C SER A 159 -14.58 -5.86 18.74
N THR A 160 -15.10 -5.28 19.84
CA THR A 160 -16.36 -4.52 19.91
C THR A 160 -16.17 -3.13 20.53
N SER A 161 -14.93 -2.78 20.90
CA SER A 161 -14.57 -1.53 21.57
C SER A 161 -13.19 -1.03 21.14
N GLN A 162 -12.93 0.27 21.30
CA GLN A 162 -11.61 0.86 21.02
C GLN A 162 -10.47 0.20 21.82
N ALA A 163 -10.74 -0.21 23.06
CA ALA A 163 -9.75 -0.89 23.90
C ALA A 163 -9.44 -2.30 23.39
N SER A 164 -10.46 -3.12 23.13
CA SER A 164 -10.25 -4.48 22.57
C SER A 164 -9.63 -4.45 21.17
N PHE A 165 -9.95 -3.43 20.37
CA PHE A 165 -9.31 -3.21 19.07
C PHE A 165 -7.83 -2.87 19.24
N ARG A 166 -7.50 -1.95 20.17
CA ARG A 166 -6.12 -1.59 20.52
C ARG A 166 -5.28 -2.81 20.91
N ASP A 167 -5.81 -3.66 21.78
CA ASP A 167 -5.10 -4.87 22.22
C ASP A 167 -4.84 -5.82 21.05
N GLY A 168 -5.83 -5.97 20.15
CA GLY A 168 -5.68 -6.71 18.91
C GLY A 168 -4.60 -6.13 17.98
N LEU A 169 -4.50 -4.80 17.87
CA LEU A 169 -3.46 -4.13 17.07
C LEU A 169 -2.07 -4.34 17.66
N ILE A 170 -1.92 -4.26 18.99
CA ILE A 170 -0.65 -4.52 19.68
C ILE A 170 -0.22 -5.98 19.45
N ALA A 171 -1.16 -6.93 19.53
CA ALA A 171 -0.89 -8.33 19.21
C ALA A 171 -0.48 -8.51 17.74
N LEU A 172 -1.20 -7.89 16.79
CA LEU A 172 -0.88 -7.99 15.35
C LEU A 172 0.47 -7.37 15.01
N ARG A 173 0.78 -6.21 15.59
CA ARG A 173 2.05 -5.51 15.42
C ARG A 173 3.24 -6.36 15.87
N THR A 174 3.05 -7.25 16.85
CA THR A 174 4.13 -8.08 17.42
C THR A 174 4.09 -9.54 16.95
N ALA A 175 3.02 -9.99 16.28
CA ALA A 175 2.91 -11.35 15.78
C ALA A 175 3.82 -11.60 14.55
N PRO A 176 4.48 -12.75 14.41
CA PRO A 176 5.22 -13.05 13.18
C PRO A 176 4.25 -13.25 12.00
N PHE A 177 4.58 -12.66 10.84
CA PHE A 177 3.88 -12.95 9.58
C PHE A 177 4.63 -14.07 8.86
N PRO A 178 4.06 -15.28 8.73
CA PRO A 178 4.75 -16.40 8.09
C PRO A 178 4.83 -16.29 6.57
N ASP A 179 3.99 -15.44 5.98
CA ASP A 179 3.84 -15.25 4.54
C ASP A 179 3.43 -13.78 4.28
N THR A 180 4.15 -13.11 3.38
CA THR A 180 3.92 -11.71 2.98
C THR A 180 2.61 -11.54 2.23
N VAL A 181 2.12 -12.57 1.54
CA VAL A 181 0.83 -12.54 0.84
C VAL A 181 -0.33 -12.48 1.84
N TYR A 182 -0.26 -13.30 2.89
CA TYR A 182 -1.20 -13.23 4.00
C TYR A 182 -1.09 -11.89 4.73
N ALA A 183 0.12 -11.37 4.90
CA ALA A 183 0.35 -10.06 5.50
C ALA A 183 -0.33 -8.95 4.69
N ALA A 184 -0.12 -8.91 3.37
CA ALA A 184 -0.75 -7.96 2.46
C ALA A 184 -2.28 -8.02 2.57
N ARG A 185 -2.87 -9.21 2.42
CA ARG A 185 -4.33 -9.41 2.50
C ARG A 185 -4.92 -8.99 3.85
N SER A 186 -4.16 -9.11 4.94
CA SER A 186 -4.62 -8.69 6.27
C SER A 186 -4.85 -7.18 6.37
N LEU A 187 -4.14 -6.36 5.56
CA LEU A 187 -4.30 -4.91 5.55
C LEU A 187 -5.67 -4.47 5.05
N VAL A 188 -6.27 -5.15 4.06
CA VAL A 188 -7.64 -4.83 3.59
C VAL A 188 -8.65 -5.01 4.73
N GLY A 189 -8.58 -6.15 5.43
CA GLY A 189 -9.44 -6.42 6.58
C GLY A 189 -9.26 -5.40 7.70
N LEU A 190 -8.01 -5.00 7.94
CA LEU A 190 -7.65 -3.97 8.90
C LEU A 190 -8.20 -2.59 8.51
N GLY A 191 -8.07 -2.18 7.25
CA GLY A 191 -8.61 -0.92 6.71
C GLY A 191 -10.12 -0.83 6.84
N ARG A 192 -10.84 -1.90 6.47
CA ARG A 192 -12.31 -1.99 6.63
C ARG A 192 -12.73 -1.86 8.08
N ARG A 193 -11.99 -2.51 9.00
CA ARG A 193 -12.25 -2.37 10.45
C ARG A 193 -11.90 -0.98 10.97
N ALA A 194 -10.78 -0.41 10.56
CA ALA A 194 -10.36 0.94 10.94
C ALA A 194 -11.42 1.98 10.57
N HIS A 195 -11.96 1.89 9.35
CA HIS A 195 -13.03 2.75 8.87
C HIS A 195 -14.30 2.64 9.74
N ALA A 196 -14.70 1.43 10.11
CA ALA A 196 -15.90 1.19 10.92
C ALA A 196 -15.81 1.79 12.35
N TYR A 197 -14.61 1.88 12.93
CA TYR A 197 -14.44 2.22 14.34
C TYR A 197 -14.30 3.70 14.67
N LYS A 198 -14.11 4.62 13.70
CA LYS A 198 -13.66 6.01 13.97
C LYS A 198 -12.52 6.04 14.99
N LEU A 199 -11.34 5.61 14.55
CA LEU A 199 -10.18 5.38 15.43
C LEU A 199 -9.82 6.59 16.30
N SER A 200 -9.43 6.33 17.55
CA SER A 200 -8.63 7.30 18.31
C SER A 200 -7.26 7.49 17.65
N ASP A 201 -6.61 8.63 17.87
CA ASP A 201 -5.26 8.90 17.35
C ASP A 201 -4.27 7.78 17.69
N SER A 202 -4.34 7.29 18.93
CA SER A 202 -3.49 6.21 19.41
C SER A 202 -3.71 4.87 18.69
N ASN A 203 -4.93 4.59 18.24
CA ASN A 203 -5.25 3.39 17.46
C ASN A 203 -4.92 3.60 15.98
N ARG A 204 -5.08 4.82 15.47
CA ARG A 204 -4.67 5.20 14.12
C ARG A 204 -3.17 5.01 13.91
N THR A 205 -2.33 5.49 14.84
CA THR A 205 -0.87 5.23 14.79
C THR A 205 -0.56 3.73 14.81
N LEU A 206 -1.23 2.94 15.66
CA LEU A 206 -0.99 1.49 15.73
C LEU A 206 -1.39 0.75 14.44
N VAL A 207 -2.44 1.20 13.75
CA VAL A 207 -2.81 0.67 12.44
C VAL A 207 -1.70 0.89 11.43
N PHE A 208 -1.11 2.09 11.42
CA PHE A 208 0.00 2.39 10.53
C PHE A 208 1.31 1.71 10.94
N ASP A 209 1.56 1.43 12.23
CA ASP A 209 2.69 0.58 12.65
C ASP A 209 2.62 -0.80 11.97
N VAL A 210 1.43 -1.41 11.96
CA VAL A 210 1.21 -2.71 11.31
C VAL A 210 1.45 -2.59 9.81
N ALA A 211 0.95 -1.53 9.17
CA ALA A 211 1.16 -1.30 7.75
C ALA A 211 2.63 -1.14 7.39
N VAL A 212 3.38 -0.32 8.14
CA VAL A 212 4.84 -0.16 7.99
C VAL A 212 5.53 -1.51 8.11
N LYS A 213 5.18 -2.32 9.11
CA LYS A 213 5.74 -3.66 9.28
C LYS A 213 5.50 -4.55 8.06
N VAL A 214 4.27 -4.60 7.55
CA VAL A 214 3.94 -5.44 6.39
C VAL A 214 4.69 -4.97 5.13
N VAL A 215 4.79 -3.66 4.90
CA VAL A 215 5.55 -3.11 3.77
C VAL A 215 7.04 -3.44 3.90
N MET A 216 7.63 -3.24 5.08
CA MET A 216 9.04 -3.57 5.33
C MET A 216 9.35 -5.04 5.10
N LEU A 217 8.52 -5.95 5.62
CA LEU A 217 8.66 -7.40 5.38
C LEU A 217 8.61 -7.76 3.90
N SER A 218 7.73 -7.10 3.14
CA SER A 218 7.59 -7.35 1.71
C SER A 218 8.77 -6.82 0.92
N LEU A 219 9.28 -5.63 1.25
CA LEU A 219 10.50 -5.09 0.66
C LEU A 219 11.73 -5.95 0.99
N GLU A 220 11.82 -6.51 2.20
CA GLU A 220 12.89 -7.45 2.60
C GLU A 220 12.87 -8.73 1.78
N GLN A 221 11.67 -9.28 1.51
CA GLN A 221 11.54 -10.42 0.60
C GLN A 221 11.99 -10.05 -0.83
N VAL A 222 11.52 -8.92 -1.35
CA VAL A 222 11.81 -8.47 -2.72
C VAL A 222 13.27 -8.04 -2.91
N ALA A 223 13.98 -7.66 -1.86
CA ALA A 223 15.42 -7.41 -1.93
C ALA A 223 16.24 -8.67 -2.32
N THR A 224 15.61 -9.85 -2.31
CA THR A 224 16.19 -11.12 -2.79
C THR A 224 15.62 -11.58 -4.13
N ASP A 225 14.90 -10.71 -4.84
CA ASP A 225 14.26 -11.02 -6.12
C ASP A 225 15.28 -11.46 -7.20
N PRO A 226 14.95 -12.46 -8.04
CA PRO A 226 15.82 -12.86 -9.14
C PRO A 226 16.06 -11.74 -10.18
N GLN A 227 15.14 -10.80 -10.33
CA GLN A 227 15.31 -9.63 -11.19
C GLN A 227 16.15 -8.58 -10.46
N THR A 228 17.41 -8.43 -10.89
CA THR A 228 18.40 -7.59 -10.19
C THR A 228 17.96 -6.14 -10.03
N GLU A 229 17.28 -5.55 -11.02
CA GLU A 229 16.81 -4.16 -10.93
C GLU A 229 15.74 -3.96 -9.86
N VAL A 230 14.82 -4.92 -9.72
CA VAL A 230 13.76 -4.92 -8.70
C VAL A 230 14.38 -5.09 -7.32
N ALA A 231 15.28 -6.07 -7.16
CA ALA A 231 15.99 -6.32 -5.90
C ALA A 231 16.80 -5.10 -5.45
N LEU A 232 17.52 -4.44 -6.36
CA LEU A 232 18.29 -3.24 -6.06
C LEU A 232 17.39 -2.08 -5.65
N GLU A 233 16.26 -1.88 -6.33
CA GLU A 233 15.33 -0.82 -5.95
C GLU A 233 14.69 -1.08 -4.58
N ALA A 234 14.30 -2.32 -4.28
CA ALA A 234 13.83 -2.72 -2.95
C ALA A 234 14.86 -2.42 -1.86
N GLN A 235 16.13 -2.79 -2.08
CA GLN A 235 17.21 -2.51 -1.14
C GLN A 235 17.41 -1.01 -0.89
N LYS A 236 17.39 -0.18 -1.94
CA LYS A 236 17.47 1.29 -1.78
C LYS A 236 16.34 1.83 -0.91
N ARG A 237 15.11 1.32 -1.08
CA ARG A 237 13.96 1.74 -0.28
C ARG A 237 14.08 1.29 1.18
N LEU A 238 14.55 0.08 1.43
CA LEU A 238 14.85 -0.39 2.79
C LEU A 238 15.87 0.52 3.47
N ASP A 239 16.98 0.84 2.79
CA ASP A 239 18.03 1.70 3.32
C ASP A 239 17.51 3.12 3.62
N LEU A 240 16.58 3.62 2.80
CA LEU A 240 15.95 4.91 3.00
C LEU A 240 14.98 4.91 4.19
N ILE A 241 14.13 3.88 4.31
CA ILE A 241 13.00 3.86 5.24
C ILE A 241 13.42 3.41 6.64
N ARG A 242 14.23 2.36 6.73
CA ARG A 242 14.55 1.67 7.99
C ARG A 242 15.06 2.61 9.09
N PRO A 243 15.99 3.56 8.82
CA PRO A 243 16.48 4.46 9.87
C PRO A 243 15.40 5.33 10.53
N PHE A 244 14.37 5.71 9.77
CA PHE A 244 13.27 6.52 10.29
C PHE A 244 12.19 5.66 10.93
N ALA A 245 11.92 4.48 10.37
CA ALA A 245 10.91 3.56 10.88
C ALA A 245 11.29 2.96 12.25
N THR A 246 12.58 2.79 12.56
CA THR A 246 13.06 2.24 13.83
C THR A 246 13.45 3.31 14.86
N ALA A 247 13.35 4.59 14.52
CA ALA A 247 13.68 5.67 15.45
C ALA A 247 12.74 5.66 16.68
N PRO A 248 13.23 5.99 17.89
CA PRO A 248 12.37 6.16 19.06
C PRO A 248 11.21 7.13 18.80
N ARG A 249 10.08 6.89 19.47
CA ARG A 249 8.90 7.75 19.41
C ARG A 249 9.06 9.02 20.24
#